data_AF-A0A948E6N1-F1
#
_entry.id   AF-A0A948E6N1-F1
#
_cell.length_a   1.000
_cell.length_b   1.000
_cell.length_c   1.000
_cell.angle_alpha   90.00
_cell.angle_beta   90.00
_cell.angle_gamma   90.00
#
_symmetry.space_group_name_H-M   'P 1'
#
loop_
_entity.id
_entity.type
_entity.pdbx_description
1 polymer ?
#
loop_
_entity_poly.entity_id
_entity_poly.type
_entity_poly.pdbx_seq_one_letter_code
_entity_poly.pdbx_strand_id
1 'polypeptide(L)'
;MQICPSCGIIAATSLIQCQECGNPYPYSLPRALPLPSPYHWVFLRGHFVCGSCRFDIPLNFLDLDGTVRCNNCGIQQKFPLQTWQTALYKARGIIDFTGDERPPEDSPLWPFFYKELPENAKREAVHLGAHASLVHLISPKSADSSAVTLAVSTGNPLCESCIAPLQISKVDETSLQLACPACSHEQRYQRDENFSTIKGLAFAVANEHREGAMEAIISARSEGGVIALDCPKCGGALPPHKDQYFATCTYCGTSCYIDPALLNVKDLPDKPSPLWLLFQGSSAFKYDLALKAFEYEQATKPKKPPRKTQESPASTGSPLMEFITAHPYLLPALAVILAIAVVMSLT
;
A
#
# COMPACT_ATOMS: atom_id res chain seq x y z
N MET A 1 2.45 -18.82 -0.38
CA MET A 1 2.31 -17.71 -1.35
C MET A 1 3.27 -17.85 -2.54
N GLN A 2 2.81 -17.57 -3.75
CA GLN A 2 3.58 -17.67 -5.00
C GLN A 2 3.71 -16.28 -5.66
N ILE A 3 4.86 -15.97 -6.29
CA ILE A 3 5.07 -14.71 -7.01
C ILE A 3 4.76 -14.88 -8.50
N CYS A 4 4.00 -13.97 -9.10
CA CYS A 4 3.83 -13.91 -10.54
C CYS A 4 5.18 -13.59 -11.21
N PRO A 5 5.70 -14.45 -12.11
CA PRO A 5 6.97 -14.20 -12.77
C PRO A 5 6.86 -13.03 -13.74
N SER A 6 5.67 -12.64 -14.19
CA SER A 6 5.56 -11.56 -15.16
C SER A 6 5.45 -10.17 -14.55
N CYS A 7 4.87 -10.05 -13.35
CA CYS A 7 4.62 -8.73 -12.73
C CYS A 7 5.00 -8.65 -11.26
N GLY A 8 5.50 -9.71 -10.64
CA GLY A 8 6.03 -9.70 -9.28
C GLY A 8 4.99 -9.74 -8.17
N ILE A 9 3.69 -9.65 -8.48
CA ILE A 9 2.66 -9.70 -7.45
C ILE A 9 2.60 -11.07 -6.78
N ILE A 10 2.31 -11.09 -5.48
CA ILE A 10 2.03 -12.32 -4.76
C ILE A 10 0.56 -12.71 -4.97
N ALA A 11 0.31 -13.98 -5.27
CA ALA A 11 -1.03 -14.54 -5.27
C ALA A 11 -1.27 -15.59 -4.20
N ALA A 12 -2.56 -15.67 -3.85
CA ALA A 12 -3.14 -16.80 -3.16
C ALA A 12 -2.91 -18.08 -3.98
N THR A 13 -2.52 -19.16 -3.30
CA THR A 13 -2.20 -20.46 -3.90
C THR A 13 -3.40 -21.12 -4.59
N SER A 14 -4.62 -20.63 -4.35
CA SER A 14 -5.84 -21.08 -5.00
C SER A 14 -6.05 -20.51 -6.40
N LEU A 15 -5.28 -19.50 -6.81
CA LEU A 15 -5.42 -18.87 -8.12
C LEU A 15 -4.58 -19.61 -9.17
N ILE A 16 -5.17 -19.81 -10.36
CA ILE A 16 -4.49 -20.43 -11.52
C ILE A 16 -3.87 -19.40 -12.47
N GLN A 17 -4.25 -18.13 -12.34
CA GLN A 17 -3.77 -17.02 -13.16
C GLN A 17 -3.65 -15.74 -12.35
N CYS A 18 -2.71 -14.89 -12.76
CA CYS A 18 -2.47 -13.59 -12.13
C CYS A 18 -3.60 -12.62 -12.43
N GLN A 19 -4.20 -12.03 -11.37
CA GLN A 19 -5.31 -11.08 -11.52
C GLN A 19 -4.89 -9.77 -12.19
N GLU A 20 -3.61 -9.42 -12.15
CA GLU A 20 -3.07 -8.19 -12.74
C GLU A 20 -2.65 -8.36 -14.21
N CYS A 21 -1.77 -9.32 -14.49
CA CYS A 21 -1.23 -9.49 -15.84
C CYS A 21 -2.00 -10.53 -16.67
N GLY A 22 -2.83 -11.37 -16.06
CA GLY A 22 -3.55 -12.46 -16.73
C GLY A 22 -2.72 -13.71 -17.00
N ASN A 23 -1.40 -13.66 -16.80
CA ASN A 23 -0.54 -14.80 -17.09
C ASN A 23 -0.81 -15.97 -16.12
N PRO A 24 -0.76 -17.21 -16.60
CA PRO A 24 -0.97 -18.38 -15.78
C PRO A 24 0.13 -18.48 -14.72
N TYR A 25 -0.25 -18.98 -13.54
CA TYR A 25 0.71 -19.35 -12.51
C TYR A 25 1.32 -20.71 -12.88
N PRO A 26 2.61 -20.79 -13.26
CA PRO A 26 3.24 -22.09 -13.50
C PRO A 26 3.23 -22.93 -12.22
N TYR A 27 3.19 -24.25 -12.36
CA TYR A 27 3.10 -25.18 -11.21
C TYR A 27 4.31 -25.09 -10.26
N SER A 28 5.45 -24.57 -10.72
CA SER A 28 6.68 -24.38 -9.95
C SER A 28 7.06 -22.90 -9.88
N LEU A 29 6.44 -22.16 -8.96
CA LEU A 29 6.72 -20.74 -8.79
C LEU A 29 7.87 -20.47 -7.82
N PRO A 30 8.66 -19.41 -8.07
CA PRO A 30 9.50 -18.83 -7.04
C PRO A 30 8.62 -18.52 -5.83
N ARG A 31 9.01 -19.04 -4.66
CA ARG A 31 8.39 -18.63 -3.41
C ARG A 31 8.74 -17.18 -3.16
N ALA A 32 7.80 -16.42 -2.60
CA ALA A 32 8.10 -15.10 -2.11
C ALA A 32 9.26 -15.18 -1.12
N LEU A 33 10.28 -14.35 -1.34
CA LEU A 33 11.39 -14.24 -0.41
C LEU A 33 10.91 -13.40 0.78
N PRO A 34 11.11 -13.88 2.02
CA PRO A 34 10.83 -13.05 3.18
C PRO A 34 11.71 -11.80 3.08
N LEU A 35 11.09 -10.63 3.26
CA LEU A 35 11.83 -9.38 3.35
C LEU A 35 12.47 -9.26 4.73
N PRO A 36 13.61 -8.57 4.84
CA PRO A 36 14.13 -8.21 6.15
C PRO A 36 13.11 -7.31 6.86
N SER A 37 12.64 -7.75 8.03
CA SER A 37 11.88 -6.90 8.93
C SER A 37 12.70 -5.62 9.22
N PRO A 38 12.10 -4.42 9.17
CA PRO A 38 10.66 -4.13 9.17
C PRO A 38 10.07 -3.74 7.80
N TYR A 39 10.65 -4.18 6.68
CA TYR A 39 10.27 -3.67 5.36
C TYR A 39 9.26 -4.53 4.62
N HIS A 40 8.39 -3.87 3.86
CA HIS A 40 7.34 -4.52 3.08
C HIS A 40 7.14 -3.85 1.72
N TRP A 41 7.00 -4.67 0.67
CA TRP A 41 6.72 -4.22 -0.68
C TRP A 41 5.22 -4.15 -0.95
N VAL A 42 4.81 -3.05 -1.57
CA VAL A 42 3.50 -2.86 -2.17
C VAL A 42 3.67 -2.62 -3.65
N PHE A 43 3.00 -3.44 -4.45
CA PHE A 43 2.76 -3.19 -5.85
C PHE A 43 1.66 -2.14 -6.01
N LEU A 44 1.89 -1.13 -6.84
CA LEU A 44 0.90 -0.13 -7.20
C LEU A 44 0.91 0.09 -8.71
N ARG A 45 -0.27 0.15 -9.31
CA ARG A 45 -0.49 0.66 -10.67
C ARG A 45 -1.63 1.63 -10.63
N GLY A 46 -1.51 2.76 -11.31
CA GLY A 46 -2.50 3.81 -11.25
C GLY A 46 -2.93 4.28 -12.63
N HIS A 47 -4.17 4.76 -12.68
CA HIS A 47 -4.69 5.54 -13.78
C HIS A 47 -5.41 6.78 -13.24
N PHE A 48 -5.43 7.85 -14.02
CA PHE A 48 -6.28 9.00 -13.75
C PHE A 48 -6.96 9.49 -15.03
N VAL A 49 -8.18 9.99 -14.90
CA VAL A 49 -8.88 10.60 -16.04
C VAL A 49 -8.44 12.04 -16.17
N CYS A 50 -7.79 12.42 -17.27
CA CYS A 50 -7.36 13.79 -17.49
C CYS A 50 -8.55 14.75 -17.50
N GLY A 51 -8.54 15.76 -16.63
CA GLY A 51 -9.59 16.80 -16.59
C GLY A 51 -9.77 17.60 -17.89
N SER A 52 -8.72 17.70 -18.73
CA SER A 52 -8.75 18.47 -19.98
C SER A 52 -9.14 17.60 -21.18
N CYS A 53 -8.33 16.60 -21.54
CA CYS A 53 -8.59 15.78 -22.72
C CYS A 53 -9.50 14.57 -22.46
N ARG A 54 -9.87 14.30 -21.20
CA ARG A 54 -10.77 13.20 -20.78
C ARG A 54 -10.28 11.78 -21.04
N PHE A 55 -9.04 11.62 -21.50
CA PHE A 55 -8.41 10.30 -21.63
C PHE A 55 -8.08 9.72 -20.27
N ASP A 56 -8.10 8.38 -20.21
CA ASP A 56 -7.57 7.63 -19.07
C ASP A 56 -6.06 7.49 -19.22
N ILE A 57 -5.31 8.06 -18.28
CA ILE A 57 -3.87 8.25 -18.38
C ILE A 57 -3.17 7.35 -17.35
N PRO A 58 -2.20 6.52 -17.77
CA PRO A 58 -1.41 5.72 -16.84
C PRO A 58 -0.57 6.62 -15.93
N LEU A 59 -0.61 6.34 -14.63
CA LEU A 59 0.30 6.90 -13.63
C LEU A 59 1.55 6.03 -13.58
N ASN A 60 2.58 6.47 -14.28
CA ASN A 60 3.86 5.75 -14.35
C ASN A 60 4.87 6.23 -13.31
N PHE A 61 4.58 7.32 -12.58
CA PHE A 61 5.46 7.94 -11.60
C PHE A 61 4.67 8.36 -10.35
N LEU A 62 5.36 8.41 -9.21
CA LEU A 62 4.78 8.85 -7.94
C LEU A 62 5.15 10.29 -7.66
N ASP A 63 4.38 11.22 -8.21
CA ASP A 63 4.57 12.62 -7.91
C ASP A 63 3.80 13.03 -6.65
N LEU A 64 4.55 13.35 -5.61
CA LEU A 64 3.99 13.83 -4.35
C LEU A 64 4.06 15.37 -4.25
N ASP A 65 4.49 16.07 -5.30
CA ASP A 65 4.50 17.54 -5.35
C ASP A 65 3.08 18.15 -5.42
N GLY A 66 2.08 17.29 -5.64
CA GLY A 66 0.67 17.68 -5.73
C GLY A 66 0.20 17.94 -7.15
N THR A 67 0.96 17.53 -8.16
CA THR A 67 0.61 17.65 -9.57
C THR A 67 0.85 16.32 -10.31
N VAL A 68 0.12 16.12 -11.41
CA VAL A 68 0.38 15.03 -12.36
C VAL A 68 0.31 15.58 -13.77
N ARG A 69 1.29 15.23 -14.61
CA ARG A 69 1.29 15.61 -16.02
C ARG A 69 0.51 14.59 -16.84
N CYS A 70 -0.44 15.08 -17.64
CA CYS A 70 -1.14 14.25 -18.61
C CYS A 70 -0.23 13.92 -19.78
N ASN A 71 0.10 12.65 -19.96
CA ASN A 71 0.93 12.17 -21.05
C ASN A 71 0.28 12.29 -22.43
N ASN A 72 -1.05 12.47 -22.49
CA ASN A 72 -1.78 12.65 -23.75
C ASN A 72 -1.82 14.12 -24.23
N CYS A 73 -2.14 15.07 -23.35
CA CYS A 73 -2.27 16.49 -23.74
C CYS A 73 -1.19 17.41 -23.16
N GLY A 74 -0.25 16.87 -22.36
CA GLY A 74 0.86 17.61 -21.74
C GLY A 74 0.47 18.49 -20.55
N ILE A 75 -0.82 18.66 -20.26
CA ILE A 75 -1.31 19.55 -19.20
C ILE A 75 -1.00 18.97 -17.82
N GLN A 76 -0.34 19.76 -16.97
CA GLN A 76 -0.22 19.48 -15.54
C GLN A 76 -1.55 19.73 -14.83
N GLN A 77 -1.95 18.78 -14.00
CA GLN A 77 -3.20 18.81 -13.25
C GLN A 77 -2.90 18.75 -11.77
N LYS A 78 -3.68 19.48 -10.96
CA LYS A 78 -3.57 19.34 -9.51
C LYS A 78 -4.01 17.95 -9.09
N PHE A 79 -3.20 17.33 -8.27
CA PHE A 79 -3.41 16.03 -7.68
C PHE A 79 -3.16 16.15 -6.18
N PRO A 80 -4.18 16.51 -5.38
CA PRO A 80 -3.96 16.88 -4.00
C PRO A 80 -3.22 15.80 -3.20
N LEU A 81 -2.18 16.18 -2.45
CA LEU A 81 -1.39 15.26 -1.62
C LEU A 81 -2.25 14.38 -0.70
N GLN A 82 -3.37 14.91 -0.19
CA GLN A 82 -4.34 14.16 0.62
C GLN A 82 -4.92 12.93 -0.10
N THR A 83 -5.07 13.01 -1.43
CA THR A 83 -5.51 11.88 -2.27
C THR A 83 -4.47 10.77 -2.23
N TRP A 84 -3.19 11.12 -2.40
CA TRP A 84 -2.08 10.17 -2.27
C TRP A 84 -1.99 9.61 -0.85
N GLN A 85 -2.05 10.43 0.18
CA GLN A 85 -2.01 9.97 1.57
C GLN A 85 -3.12 8.95 1.86
N THR A 86 -4.34 9.21 1.41
CA THR A 86 -5.48 8.31 1.62
C THR A 86 -5.32 7.01 0.84
N ALA A 87 -4.89 7.09 -0.41
CA ALA A 87 -4.63 5.93 -1.26
C ALA A 87 -3.50 5.05 -0.71
N LEU A 88 -2.36 5.67 -0.41
CA LEU A 88 -1.15 4.99 0.09
C LEU A 88 -1.35 4.44 1.51
N TYR A 89 -2.19 5.08 2.31
CA TYR A 89 -2.60 4.57 3.62
C TYR A 89 -3.31 3.20 3.50
N LYS A 90 -4.28 3.12 2.59
CA LYS A 90 -4.99 1.86 2.29
C LYS A 90 -4.06 0.84 1.62
N ALA A 91 -3.21 1.30 0.70
CA ALA A 91 -2.24 0.46 0.00
C ALA A 91 -1.27 -0.21 0.99
N ARG A 92 -0.78 0.54 1.98
CA ARG A 92 0.03 0.00 3.07
C ARG A 92 -0.74 -1.02 3.90
N GLY A 93 -2.03 -0.78 4.15
CA GLY A 93 -2.90 -1.68 4.88
C GLY A 93 -2.98 -3.08 4.27
N ILE A 94 -2.90 -3.22 2.95
CA ILE A 94 -2.92 -4.51 2.25
C ILE A 94 -1.81 -5.43 2.75
N ILE A 95 -0.62 -4.89 3.03
CA ILE A 95 0.53 -5.64 3.55
C ILE A 95 0.16 -6.40 4.83
N ASP A 96 -0.54 -5.74 5.74
CA ASP A 96 -0.85 -6.29 7.06
C ASP A 96 -1.80 -7.50 6.99
N PHE A 97 -2.46 -7.69 5.85
CA PHE A 97 -3.37 -8.81 5.58
C PHE A 97 -2.80 -9.84 4.60
N THR A 98 -1.56 -9.64 4.14
CA THR A 98 -0.89 -10.61 3.27
C THR A 98 -0.04 -11.57 4.08
N GLY A 99 -0.26 -12.86 3.88
CA GLY A 99 0.29 -13.89 4.76
C GLY A 99 -0.72 -15.01 4.99
N ASP A 100 -0.24 -16.26 4.89
CA ASP A 100 -0.92 -17.40 5.52
C ASP A 100 -0.66 -17.42 7.04
N GLU A 101 0.17 -16.49 7.55
CA GLU A 101 0.37 -16.28 8.97
C GLU A 101 -0.92 -15.75 9.56
N ARG A 102 -1.77 -16.68 10.00
CA ARG A 102 -2.68 -16.42 11.12
C ARG A 102 -1.89 -15.62 12.15
N PRO A 103 -2.34 -14.43 12.57
CA PRO A 103 -1.83 -13.87 13.81
C PRO A 103 -1.83 -14.95 14.89
N PRO A 104 -0.81 -14.99 15.77
CA PRO A 104 -0.75 -15.96 16.86
C PRO A 104 -2.10 -16.05 17.57
N GLU A 105 -2.56 -17.25 17.94
CA GLU A 105 -3.90 -17.48 18.49
C GLU A 105 -4.14 -16.70 19.80
N ASP A 106 -3.04 -16.37 20.47
CA ASP A 106 -2.90 -15.56 21.69
C ASP A 106 -2.70 -14.07 21.42
N SER A 107 -2.64 -13.64 20.15
CA SER A 107 -2.62 -12.24 19.82
C SER A 107 -3.91 -11.60 20.33
N PRO A 108 -3.87 -10.50 21.11
CA PRO A 108 -5.08 -9.79 21.56
C PRO A 108 -5.93 -9.26 20.39
N LEU A 109 -5.36 -9.32 19.19
CA LEU A 109 -5.93 -8.97 17.92
C LEU A 109 -6.64 -10.16 17.22
N TRP A 110 -6.30 -11.42 17.55
CA TRP A 110 -6.78 -12.64 16.87
C TRP A 110 -8.31 -12.80 16.81
N PRO A 111 -9.08 -12.62 17.90
CA PRO A 111 -10.55 -12.71 17.84
C PRO A 111 -11.17 -11.65 16.90
N PHE A 112 -10.54 -10.47 16.84
CA PHE A 112 -11.00 -9.33 16.03
C PHE A 112 -10.69 -9.47 14.54
N PHE A 113 -9.69 -10.26 14.13
CA PHE A 113 -9.21 -10.21 12.74
C PHE A 113 -9.98 -11.06 11.73
N TYR A 114 -10.70 -12.11 12.14
CA TYR A 114 -11.41 -12.95 11.15
C TYR A 114 -12.70 -13.60 11.62
N LYS A 115 -12.84 -14.01 12.90
CA LYS A 115 -14.08 -14.67 13.35
C LYS A 115 -15.20 -13.68 13.67
N GLU A 116 -14.86 -12.55 14.29
CA GLU A 116 -15.86 -11.60 14.83
C GLU A 116 -16.04 -10.33 13.99
N LEU A 117 -15.29 -10.14 12.91
CA LEU A 117 -15.56 -9.05 11.98
C LEU A 117 -17.00 -9.19 11.44
N PRO A 118 -17.78 -8.10 11.35
CA PRO A 118 -19.05 -8.12 10.64
C PRO A 118 -18.84 -8.42 9.16
N GLU A 119 -19.82 -9.01 8.49
CA GLU A 119 -19.64 -9.54 7.12
C GLU A 119 -19.17 -8.49 6.09
N ASN A 120 -19.51 -7.21 6.27
CA ASN A 120 -18.99 -6.12 5.44
C ASN A 120 -17.48 -5.88 5.67
N ALA A 121 -17.03 -5.86 6.93
CA ALA A 121 -15.62 -5.71 7.27
C ALA A 121 -14.81 -6.96 6.93
N LYS A 122 -15.41 -8.16 7.06
CA LYS A 122 -14.84 -9.41 6.54
C LYS A 122 -14.65 -9.31 5.05
N ARG A 123 -15.66 -8.89 4.28
CA ARG A 123 -15.51 -8.67 2.84
C ARG A 123 -14.38 -7.69 2.55
N GLU A 124 -14.32 -6.55 3.23
CA GLU A 124 -13.25 -5.56 3.05
C GLU A 124 -11.87 -6.14 3.38
N ALA A 125 -11.70 -6.86 4.50
CA ALA A 125 -10.44 -7.51 4.89
C ALA A 125 -10.04 -8.69 3.99
N VAL A 126 -11.01 -9.52 3.58
CA VAL A 126 -10.86 -10.63 2.63
C VAL A 126 -10.44 -10.12 1.26
N HIS A 127 -10.97 -8.96 0.85
CA HIS A 127 -10.53 -8.25 -0.35
C HIS A 127 -9.12 -7.68 -0.20
N LEU A 128 -8.61 -7.40 1.00
CA LEU A 128 -7.34 -6.69 1.19
C LEU A 128 -6.10 -7.57 1.36
N GLY A 129 -6.18 -8.91 1.35
CA GLY A 129 -4.92 -9.69 1.36
C GLY A 129 -4.99 -11.21 1.43
N ALA A 130 -6.10 -11.82 1.88
CA ALA A 130 -6.17 -13.28 2.02
C ALA A 130 -6.68 -14.01 0.76
N HIS A 131 -7.57 -13.38 -0.01
CA HIS A 131 -8.20 -14.03 -1.19
C HIS A 131 -8.06 -13.24 -2.49
N ALA A 132 -7.70 -11.96 -2.42
CA ALA A 132 -7.43 -11.14 -3.59
C ALA A 132 -5.93 -10.85 -3.68
N SER A 133 -5.37 -11.10 -4.85
CA SER A 133 -4.01 -10.68 -5.23
C SER A 133 -4.00 -9.26 -5.81
N LEU A 134 -5.14 -8.58 -5.86
CA LEU A 134 -5.24 -7.24 -6.42
C LEU A 134 -6.48 -6.52 -5.88
N VAL A 135 -6.30 -5.28 -5.45
CA VAL A 135 -7.37 -4.42 -4.92
C VAL A 135 -7.43 -3.14 -5.73
N HIS A 136 -8.61 -2.81 -6.23
CA HIS A 136 -8.85 -1.53 -6.90
C HIS A 136 -9.33 -0.50 -5.89
N LEU A 137 -8.51 0.52 -5.65
CA LEU A 137 -8.84 1.70 -4.86
C LEU A 137 -9.28 2.82 -5.80
N ILE A 138 -10.49 3.31 -5.62
CA ILE A 138 -10.99 4.47 -6.37
C ILE A 138 -10.99 5.67 -5.43
N SER A 139 -10.25 6.72 -5.78
CA SER A 139 -10.38 8.01 -5.11
C SER A 139 -11.67 8.70 -5.57
N PRO A 140 -12.53 9.16 -4.64
CA PRO A 140 -13.73 9.89 -5.02
C PRO A 140 -13.34 11.14 -5.81
N LYS A 141 -14.10 11.42 -6.87
CA LYS A 141 -13.96 12.65 -7.63
C LYS A 141 -14.31 13.83 -6.72
N SER A 142 -13.37 14.74 -6.51
CA SER A 142 -13.68 16.03 -5.88
C SER A 142 -14.06 17.05 -6.96
N ALA A 143 -14.64 18.20 -6.57
CA ALA A 143 -14.97 19.26 -7.51
C ALA A 143 -13.74 19.72 -8.33
N ASP A 144 -12.55 19.61 -7.73
CA ASP A 144 -11.29 20.15 -8.26
C ASP A 144 -10.28 19.09 -8.70
N SER A 145 -10.58 17.79 -8.54
CA SER A 145 -9.64 16.71 -8.83
C SER A 145 -10.25 15.61 -9.69
N SER A 146 -9.42 15.08 -10.59
CA SER A 146 -9.74 13.86 -11.33
C SER A 146 -9.87 12.66 -10.40
N ALA A 147 -10.74 11.72 -10.77
CA ALA A 147 -10.80 10.42 -10.13
C ALA A 147 -9.52 9.64 -10.47
N VAL A 148 -9.09 8.83 -9.51
CA VAL A 148 -7.87 8.04 -9.58
C VAL A 148 -8.25 6.61 -9.29
N THR A 149 -7.82 5.71 -10.14
CA THR A 149 -8.00 4.28 -9.94
C THR A 149 -6.64 3.66 -9.72
N LEU A 150 -6.44 3.02 -8.57
CA LEU A 150 -5.19 2.36 -8.22
C LEU A 150 -5.44 0.87 -8.06
N ALA A 151 -4.70 0.04 -8.78
CA ALA A 151 -4.60 -1.38 -8.54
C ALA A 151 -3.42 -1.64 -7.59
N VAL A 152 -3.68 -2.28 -6.46
CA VAL A 152 -2.70 -2.47 -5.38
C VAL A 152 -2.61 -3.92 -4.96
N SER A 153 -1.39 -4.41 -4.72
CA SER A 153 -1.11 -5.76 -4.23
C SER A 153 0.15 -5.76 -3.37
N THR A 154 0.48 -6.89 -2.73
CA THR A 154 1.86 -7.18 -2.33
C THR A 154 2.60 -7.94 -3.41
N GLY A 155 3.92 -8.01 -3.28
CA GLY A 155 4.79 -8.65 -4.25
C GLY A 155 6.26 -8.33 -4.01
N ASN A 156 7.07 -8.53 -5.04
CA ASN A 156 8.44 -8.06 -5.08
C ASN A 156 8.73 -7.44 -6.47
N PRO A 157 9.51 -6.34 -6.52
CA PRO A 157 10.08 -5.91 -7.79
C PRO A 157 10.92 -7.03 -8.39
N LEU A 158 10.84 -7.18 -9.71
CA LEU A 158 11.54 -8.23 -10.45
C LEU A 158 12.76 -7.68 -11.17
N CYS A 159 13.79 -8.51 -11.30
CA CYS A 159 14.99 -8.18 -12.06
C CYS A 159 14.65 -8.10 -13.56
N GLU A 160 15.02 -7.00 -14.21
CA GLU A 160 14.77 -6.81 -15.65
C GLU A 160 15.51 -7.83 -16.53
N SER A 161 16.66 -8.35 -16.06
CA SER A 161 17.49 -9.28 -16.85
C SER A 161 17.04 -10.73 -16.77
N CYS A 162 16.60 -11.20 -15.60
CA CYS A 162 16.33 -12.62 -15.36
C CYS A 162 15.01 -12.89 -14.64
N ILE A 163 14.23 -11.84 -14.37
CA ILE A 163 12.87 -11.94 -13.82
C ILE A 163 12.81 -12.46 -12.36
N ALA A 164 13.96 -12.75 -11.75
CA ALA A 164 14.02 -13.14 -10.34
C ALA A 164 13.62 -11.97 -9.41
N PRO A 165 12.94 -12.23 -8.28
CA PRO A 165 12.63 -11.20 -7.28
C PRO A 165 13.89 -10.51 -6.76
N LEU A 166 13.87 -9.18 -6.74
CA LEU A 166 14.96 -8.38 -6.19
C LEU A 166 14.93 -8.40 -4.66
N GLN A 167 16.13 -8.37 -4.07
CA GLN A 167 16.34 -8.28 -2.63
C GLN A 167 16.92 -6.92 -2.27
N ILE A 168 16.59 -6.44 -1.07
CA ILE A 168 17.20 -5.23 -0.50
C ILE A 168 18.62 -5.61 -0.05
N SER A 169 19.64 -5.08 -0.72
CA SER A 169 21.03 -5.29 -0.31
C SER A 169 21.52 -4.19 0.63
N LYS A 170 21.03 -2.96 0.45
CA LYS A 170 21.32 -1.81 1.32
C LYS A 170 20.13 -0.86 1.35
N VAL A 171 19.85 -0.29 2.51
CA VAL A 171 18.87 0.78 2.69
C VAL A 171 19.42 1.77 3.71
N ASP A 172 19.41 3.05 3.37
CA ASP A 172 19.73 4.16 4.27
C ASP A 172 18.70 5.29 4.12
N GLU A 173 18.96 6.45 4.70
CA GLU A 173 17.99 7.55 4.73
C GLU A 173 17.73 8.16 3.35
N THR A 174 18.70 8.07 2.42
CA THR A 174 18.67 8.76 1.13
C THR A 174 18.69 7.81 -0.07
N SER A 175 19.09 6.56 0.12
CA SER A 175 19.27 5.60 -0.96
C SER A 175 18.79 4.19 -0.61
N LEU A 176 18.32 3.51 -1.66
CA LEU A 176 17.94 2.11 -1.64
C LEU A 176 18.71 1.38 -2.72
N GLN A 177 19.37 0.28 -2.35
CA GLN A 177 20.03 -0.63 -3.27
C GLN A 177 19.31 -1.98 -3.28
N LEU A 178 18.97 -2.41 -4.48
CA LEU A 178 18.40 -3.72 -4.76
C LEU A 178 19.42 -4.58 -5.51
N ALA A 179 19.49 -5.86 -5.17
CA ALA A 179 20.33 -6.84 -5.84
C ALA A 179 19.50 -8.05 -6.27
N CYS A 180 19.78 -8.56 -7.46
CA CYS A 180 19.21 -9.80 -7.95
C CYS A 180 20.06 -10.99 -7.46
N PRO A 181 19.51 -11.92 -6.65
CA PRO A 181 20.27 -13.07 -6.17
C PRO A 181 20.63 -14.08 -7.27
N ALA A 182 19.97 -14.02 -8.44
CA ALA A 182 20.18 -14.96 -9.53
C ALA A 182 21.25 -14.53 -10.54
N CYS A 183 21.33 -13.24 -10.87
CA CYS A 183 22.27 -12.72 -11.88
C CYS A 183 23.21 -11.63 -11.37
N SER A 184 23.16 -11.29 -10.08
CA SER A 184 23.96 -10.24 -9.44
C SER A 184 23.76 -8.83 -10.01
N HIS A 185 22.70 -8.61 -10.79
CA HIS A 185 22.35 -7.27 -11.26
C HIS A 185 21.92 -6.39 -10.08
N GLU A 186 22.48 -5.18 -10.00
CA GLU A 186 22.19 -4.22 -8.95
C GLU A 186 21.47 -2.99 -9.51
N GLN A 187 20.56 -2.45 -8.70
CA GLN A 187 19.81 -1.24 -9.00
C GLN A 187 19.86 -0.32 -7.78
N ARG A 188 20.01 0.98 -8.01
CA ARG A 188 20.03 2.00 -6.95
C ARG A 188 18.91 3.00 -7.20
N TYR A 189 18.29 3.46 -6.12
CA TYR A 189 17.18 4.39 -6.13
C TYR A 189 17.44 5.48 -5.10
N GLN A 190 17.15 6.72 -5.46
CA GLN A 190 17.22 7.85 -4.55
C GLN A 190 15.86 8.08 -3.89
N ARG A 191 15.89 8.57 -2.66
CA ARG A 191 14.68 8.94 -1.92
C ARG A 191 14.19 10.31 -2.39
N ASP A 192 12.91 10.39 -2.75
CA ASP A 192 12.26 11.69 -2.95
C ASP A 192 12.02 12.38 -1.59
N GLU A 193 12.32 13.67 -1.51
CA GLU A 193 12.17 14.48 -0.30
C GLU A 193 10.72 14.50 0.22
N ASN A 194 9.75 14.42 -0.69
CA ASN A 194 8.33 14.42 -0.37
C ASN A 194 7.83 13.09 0.19
N PHE A 195 8.60 12.00 0.14
CA PHE A 195 8.19 10.72 0.76
C PHE A 195 8.01 10.84 2.28
N SER A 196 8.68 11.81 2.90
CA SER A 196 8.51 12.14 4.32
C SER A 196 7.05 12.52 4.69
N THR A 197 6.28 13.01 3.72
CA THR A 197 4.87 13.38 3.90
C THR A 197 3.92 12.19 3.98
N ILE A 198 4.38 11.00 3.58
CA ILE A 198 3.61 9.75 3.60
C ILE A 198 4.14 8.86 4.72
N LYS A 199 3.32 8.70 5.76
CA LYS A 199 3.72 7.96 6.96
C LYS A 199 4.20 6.53 6.63
N GLY A 200 5.47 6.28 6.92
CA GLY A 200 6.13 4.98 6.78
C GLY A 200 6.49 4.59 5.35
N LEU A 201 6.31 5.46 4.36
CA LEU A 201 6.88 5.25 3.03
C LEU A 201 8.39 5.52 3.09
N ALA A 202 9.19 4.50 2.80
CA ALA A 202 10.64 4.61 2.76
C ALA A 202 11.11 4.99 1.36
N PHE A 203 10.68 4.24 0.33
CA PHE A 203 11.12 4.40 -1.05
C PHE A 203 10.01 4.05 -2.04
N ALA A 204 10.12 4.57 -3.26
CA ALA A 204 9.38 4.11 -4.42
C ALA A 204 10.37 3.66 -5.50
N VAL A 205 10.16 2.46 -6.03
CA VAL A 205 10.97 1.79 -7.02
C VAL A 205 10.17 1.76 -8.31
N ALA A 206 10.59 2.62 -9.22
CA ALA A 206 10.19 2.65 -10.60
C ALA A 206 11.38 3.19 -11.40
N ASN A 207 11.37 2.98 -12.71
CA ASN A 207 12.56 3.19 -13.52
C ASN A 207 13.00 4.66 -13.57
N GLU A 208 12.09 5.60 -13.36
CA GLU A 208 12.34 7.03 -13.27
C GLU A 208 13.03 7.45 -11.96
N HIS A 209 12.87 6.68 -10.88
CA HIS A 209 13.55 6.93 -9.61
C HIS A 209 14.93 6.26 -9.52
N ARG A 210 15.34 5.54 -10.57
CA ARG A 210 16.64 4.86 -10.61
C ARG A 210 17.76 5.89 -10.64
N GLU A 211 18.77 5.71 -9.79
CA GLU A 211 19.96 6.56 -9.79
C GLU A 211 20.62 6.56 -11.17
N GLY A 212 20.87 7.75 -11.70
CA GLY A 212 21.45 7.91 -13.04
C GLY A 212 20.47 7.70 -14.19
N ALA A 213 19.17 7.51 -13.93
CA ALA A 213 18.15 7.68 -14.96
C ALA A 213 18.19 9.12 -15.46
N MET A 214 18.22 9.30 -16.78
CA MET A 214 18.23 10.61 -17.41
C MET A 214 17.13 10.69 -18.47
N GLU A 215 16.53 11.85 -18.66
CA GLU A 215 15.53 12.05 -19.71
C GLU A 215 16.22 12.04 -21.10
N ALA A 216 15.66 11.26 -22.02
CA ALA A 216 16.14 11.14 -23.40
C ALA A 216 16.00 12.48 -24.14
N ILE A 217 16.99 12.80 -24.98
CA ILE A 217 16.98 14.03 -25.79
C ILE A 217 16.28 13.75 -27.11
N ILE A 218 15.43 14.67 -27.55
CA ILE A 218 14.77 14.55 -28.85
C ILE A 218 15.70 15.11 -29.92
N SER A 219 16.17 14.25 -30.82
CA SER A 219 17.02 14.65 -31.94
C SER A 219 16.26 14.93 -33.23
N ALA A 220 15.09 14.32 -33.43
CA ALA A 220 14.22 14.61 -34.57
C ALA A 220 12.73 14.39 -34.29
N ARG A 221 11.88 15.28 -34.81
CA ARG A 221 10.41 15.17 -34.82
C ARG A 221 9.87 15.13 -36.25
N SER A 222 8.81 14.36 -36.50
CA SER A 222 7.94 14.48 -37.68
C SER A 222 6.54 14.90 -37.26
N GLU A 223 5.70 15.21 -38.25
CA GLU A 223 4.25 15.41 -38.06
C GLU A 223 3.55 14.21 -37.40
N GLY A 224 4.17 13.03 -37.43
CA GLY A 224 3.68 11.80 -36.79
C GLY A 224 4.41 11.39 -35.51
N GLY A 225 5.10 12.30 -34.81
CA GLY A 225 5.73 12.01 -33.51
C GLY A 225 7.27 12.05 -33.51
N VAL A 226 7.88 11.65 -32.39
CA VAL A 226 9.35 11.58 -32.25
C VAL A 226 9.91 10.43 -33.10
N ILE A 227 10.86 10.75 -33.99
CA ILE A 227 11.48 9.76 -34.88
C ILE A 227 12.82 9.28 -34.30
N ALA A 228 13.50 10.13 -33.53
CA ALA A 228 14.80 9.83 -32.99
C ALA A 228 14.97 10.41 -31.58
N LEU A 229 15.56 9.59 -30.73
CA LEU A 229 15.92 9.89 -29.35
C LEU A 229 17.42 9.66 -29.18
N ASP A 230 18.09 10.56 -28.48
CA ASP A 230 19.52 10.48 -28.21
C ASP A 230 19.75 10.30 -26.70
N CYS A 231 20.79 9.53 -26.38
CA CYS A 231 21.24 9.38 -25.01
C CYS A 231 21.82 10.70 -24.49
N PRO A 232 21.31 11.26 -23.38
CA PRO A 232 21.79 12.54 -22.83
C PRO A 232 23.25 12.47 -22.36
N LYS A 233 23.77 11.28 -22.06
CA LYS A 233 25.15 11.10 -21.59
C LYS A 233 26.19 11.09 -22.72
N CYS A 234 25.87 10.49 -23.88
CA CYS A 234 26.86 10.25 -24.93
C CYS A 234 26.44 10.66 -26.35
N GLY A 235 25.20 11.10 -26.55
CA GLY A 235 24.64 11.43 -27.86
C GLY A 235 24.34 10.23 -28.76
N GLY A 236 24.56 9.00 -28.28
CA GLY A 236 24.23 7.79 -29.04
C GLY A 236 22.73 7.61 -29.21
N ALA A 237 22.30 7.19 -30.41
CA ALA A 237 20.89 6.94 -30.71
C ALA A 237 20.30 5.88 -29.78
N LEU A 238 19.12 6.15 -29.24
CA LEU A 238 18.34 5.22 -28.43
C LEU A 238 17.36 4.47 -29.33
N PRO A 239 17.27 3.13 -29.23
CA PRO A 239 16.29 2.38 -30.01
C PRO A 239 14.87 2.77 -29.55
N PRO A 240 13.98 3.22 -30.45
CA PRO A 240 12.60 3.46 -30.10
C PRO A 240 11.92 2.10 -29.87
N HIS A 241 11.62 1.77 -28.62
CA HIS A 241 10.81 0.60 -28.29
C HIS A 241 9.37 1.05 -28.07
N LYS A 242 8.45 0.49 -28.86
CA LYS A 242 7.03 0.86 -28.89
C LYS A 242 6.29 0.65 -27.56
N ASP A 243 6.86 -0.09 -26.62
CA ASP A 243 6.16 -0.45 -25.37
C ASP A 243 6.99 -0.09 -24.13
N GLN A 244 8.00 0.77 -24.26
CA GLN A 244 8.92 1.08 -23.17
C GLN A 244 9.09 2.58 -23.00
N TYR A 245 8.82 3.05 -21.79
CA TYR A 245 9.17 4.40 -21.34
C TYR A 245 10.66 4.53 -21.00
N PHE A 246 11.47 3.50 -21.27
CA PHE A 246 12.88 3.48 -20.98
C PHE A 246 13.64 2.80 -22.11
N ALA A 247 14.79 3.36 -22.46
CA ALA A 247 15.72 2.73 -23.38
C ALA A 247 17.11 2.72 -22.73
N THR A 248 17.78 1.56 -22.77
CA THR A 248 19.19 1.49 -22.41
C THR A 248 20.03 1.84 -23.62
N CYS A 249 20.89 2.85 -23.51
CA CYS A 249 21.82 3.21 -24.57
C CYS A 249 22.79 2.05 -24.84
N THR A 250 22.79 1.53 -26.07
CA THR A 250 23.67 0.43 -26.49
C THR A 250 25.15 0.81 -26.48
N TYR A 251 25.47 2.11 -26.52
CA TYR A 251 26.84 2.62 -26.50
C TYR A 251 27.41 2.73 -25.08
N CYS A 252 26.70 3.41 -24.17
CA CYS A 252 27.23 3.74 -22.83
C CYS A 252 26.52 3.04 -21.68
N GLY A 253 25.46 2.27 -21.95
CA GLY A 253 24.67 1.53 -20.96
C GLY A 253 23.74 2.40 -20.10
N THR A 254 23.65 3.71 -20.32
CA THR A 254 22.76 4.58 -19.55
C THR A 254 21.29 4.24 -19.82
N SER A 255 20.54 4.01 -18.74
CA SER A 255 19.07 3.95 -18.80
C SER A 255 18.51 5.34 -19.00
N CYS A 256 17.80 5.54 -20.10
CA CYS A 256 17.22 6.81 -20.47
C CYS A 256 15.70 6.71 -20.37
N TYR A 257 15.08 7.60 -19.60
CA TYR A 257 13.63 7.76 -19.55
C TYR A 257 13.14 8.46 -20.82
N ILE A 258 12.09 7.92 -21.42
CA ILE A 258 11.42 8.49 -22.58
C ILE A 258 10.11 9.08 -22.07
N ASP A 259 10.00 10.41 -22.04
CA ASP A 259 8.76 11.09 -21.67
C ASP A 259 7.61 10.54 -22.54
N PRO A 260 6.58 9.92 -21.94
CA PRO A 260 5.42 9.39 -22.65
C PRO A 260 4.75 10.41 -23.58
N ALA A 261 4.82 11.71 -23.27
CA ALA A 261 4.30 12.76 -24.13
C ALA A 261 5.02 12.87 -25.49
N LEU A 262 6.16 12.18 -25.64
CA LEU A 262 6.95 12.10 -26.86
C LEU A 262 6.57 10.91 -27.74
N LEU A 263 5.90 9.92 -27.16
CA LEU A 263 5.40 8.76 -27.88
C LEU A 263 4.06 9.09 -28.53
N ASN A 264 3.78 8.50 -29.68
CA ASN A 264 2.43 8.56 -30.22
C ASN A 264 1.46 7.89 -29.26
N VAL A 265 0.31 8.52 -29.03
CA VAL A 265 -0.74 8.01 -28.15
C VAL A 265 -1.18 6.58 -28.52
N LYS A 266 -1.12 6.23 -29.81
CA LYS A 266 -1.44 4.88 -30.30
C LYS A 266 -0.38 3.83 -30.00
N ASP A 267 0.84 4.26 -29.72
CA ASP A 267 1.96 3.41 -29.33
C ASP A 267 2.21 3.53 -27.80
N LEU A 268 1.28 4.07 -27.01
CA LEU A 268 1.41 4.02 -25.55
C LEU A 268 0.98 2.63 -25.07
N PRO A 269 1.72 2.02 -24.11
CA PRO A 269 1.30 0.75 -23.54
C PRO A 269 -0.06 0.90 -22.86
N ASP A 270 -0.95 -0.07 -23.11
CA ASP A 270 -2.29 -0.12 -22.53
C ASP A 270 -2.29 -0.25 -21.00
N LYS A 271 -1.16 -0.68 -20.41
CA LYS A 271 -1.01 -0.87 -18.97
C LYS A 271 0.09 0.04 -18.39
N PRO A 272 -0.17 0.73 -17.27
CA PRO A 272 0.82 1.53 -16.57
C PRO A 272 1.98 0.66 -16.10
N SER A 273 3.16 1.25 -16.09
CA SER A 273 4.32 0.64 -15.44
C SER A 273 4.03 0.40 -13.96
N PRO A 274 4.46 -0.74 -13.41
CA PRO A 274 4.30 -1.00 -12.00
C PRO A 274 5.20 -0.09 -11.18
N LEU A 275 4.64 0.51 -10.14
CA LEU A 275 5.35 1.24 -9.11
C LEU A 275 5.46 0.34 -7.86
N TRP A 276 6.67 0.16 -7.36
CA TRP A 276 6.91 -0.62 -6.16
C TRP A 276 7.19 0.28 -4.97
N LEU A 277 6.35 0.24 -3.94
CA LEU A 277 6.51 1.04 -2.74
C LEU A 277 7.10 0.21 -1.62
N LEU A 278 8.16 0.73 -1.01
CA LEU A 278 8.77 0.15 0.18
C LEU A 278 8.23 0.85 1.41
N PHE A 279 7.43 0.14 2.21
CA PHE A 279 6.95 0.63 3.49
C PHE A 279 7.79 0.07 4.64
N GLN A 280 7.92 0.85 5.72
CA GLN A 280 8.60 0.48 6.95
C GLN A 280 7.58 0.33 8.10
N GLY A 281 7.50 -0.86 8.68
CA GLY A 281 6.62 -1.22 9.81
C GLY A 281 5.16 -1.44 9.42
N SER A 282 4.33 -1.86 10.39
CA SER A 282 2.89 -2.13 10.21
C SER A 282 2.06 -0.88 9.91
N SER A 283 0.97 -1.00 9.15
CA SER A 283 0.06 0.13 8.91
C SER A 283 -0.77 0.47 10.15
N ALA A 284 -1.12 1.75 10.31
CA ALA A 284 -2.19 2.12 11.24
C ALA A 284 -3.57 1.64 10.75
N PHE A 285 -3.69 1.36 9.44
CA PHE A 285 -4.93 0.89 8.81
C PHE A 285 -5.46 -0.40 9.45
N LYS A 286 -4.55 -1.30 9.86
CA LYS A 286 -4.89 -2.51 10.62
C LYS A 286 -5.68 -2.20 11.89
N TYR A 287 -5.29 -1.17 12.63
CA TYR A 287 -5.95 -0.77 13.88
C TYR A 287 -7.27 -0.06 13.62
N ASP A 288 -7.35 0.80 12.61
CA ASP A 288 -8.58 1.48 12.22
C ASP A 288 -9.67 0.48 11.81
N LEU A 289 -9.30 -0.56 11.06
CA LEU A 289 -10.24 -1.59 10.65
C LEU A 289 -10.75 -2.40 11.85
N ALA A 290 -9.86 -2.73 12.78
CA ALA A 290 -10.22 -3.41 14.03
C ALA A 290 -11.16 -2.54 14.90
N LEU A 291 -10.89 -1.23 15.00
CA LEU A 291 -11.73 -0.30 15.75
C LEU A 291 -13.12 -0.17 15.13
N LYS A 292 -13.22 0.02 13.80
CA LYS A 292 -14.51 0.09 13.10
C LYS A 292 -15.34 -1.18 13.27
N ALA A 293 -14.68 -2.34 13.24
CA ALA A 293 -15.35 -3.60 13.47
C ALA A 293 -15.93 -3.71 14.89
N PHE A 294 -15.15 -3.28 15.89
CA PHE A 294 -15.58 -3.24 17.28
C PHE A 294 -16.76 -2.29 17.52
N GLU A 295 -16.71 -1.08 16.94
CA GLU A 295 -17.82 -0.12 17.01
C GLU A 295 -19.10 -0.68 16.38
N TYR A 296 -18.98 -1.34 15.23
CA TYR A 296 -20.13 -1.99 14.58
C TYR A 296 -20.72 -3.11 15.44
N GLU A 297 -19.87 -3.93 16.07
CA GLU A 297 -20.33 -5.00 16.96
C GLU A 297 -21.08 -4.43 18.18
N GLN A 298 -20.58 -3.33 18.77
CA GLN A 298 -21.30 -2.65 19.85
C GLN A 298 -22.64 -2.07 19.41
N ALA A 299 -22.71 -1.51 18.20
CA ALA A 299 -23.94 -0.96 17.64
C ALA A 299 -24.98 -2.03 17.30
N THR A 300 -24.55 -3.24 16.93
CA THR A 300 -25.43 -4.35 16.53
C THR A 300 -25.78 -5.32 17.65
N LYS A 301 -25.06 -5.29 18.78
CA LYS A 301 -25.44 -6.05 19.98
C LYS A 301 -26.87 -5.67 20.36
N PRO A 302 -27.82 -6.62 20.35
CA PRO A 302 -29.19 -6.32 20.72
C PRO A 302 -29.16 -5.74 22.13
N LYS A 303 -29.67 -4.50 22.29
CA LYS A 303 -29.86 -3.92 23.62
C LYS A 303 -30.64 -4.96 24.40
N LYS A 304 -30.01 -5.58 25.41
CA LYS A 304 -30.70 -6.51 26.29
C LYS A 304 -32.00 -5.82 26.68
N PRO A 305 -33.17 -6.43 26.40
CA PRO A 305 -34.43 -5.81 26.76
C PRO A 305 -34.28 -5.39 28.23
N PRO A 306 -34.68 -4.16 28.59
CA PRO A 306 -34.53 -3.68 29.95
C PRO A 306 -35.03 -4.81 30.84
N ARG A 307 -34.11 -5.37 31.65
CA ARG A 307 -34.40 -6.51 32.49
C ARG A 307 -35.63 -6.07 33.25
N LYS A 308 -36.81 -6.63 32.92
CA LYS A 308 -38.05 -6.30 33.63
C LYS A 308 -37.66 -6.40 35.08
N THR A 309 -37.73 -5.28 35.80
CA THR A 309 -37.43 -5.22 37.21
C THR A 309 -38.31 -6.31 37.81
N GLN A 310 -37.73 -7.48 38.05
CA GLN A 310 -38.38 -8.48 38.87
C GLN A 310 -38.46 -7.74 40.18
N GLU A 311 -39.69 -7.37 40.56
CA GLU A 311 -40.00 -6.89 41.89
C GLU A 311 -39.34 -7.87 42.84
N SER A 312 -38.19 -7.46 43.34
CA SER A 312 -37.44 -8.25 44.29
C SER A 312 -38.33 -8.27 45.52
N PRO A 313 -38.74 -9.44 46.02
CA PRO A 313 -39.45 -9.50 47.29
C PRO A 313 -38.58 -8.78 48.32
N ALA A 314 -39.20 -7.88 49.08
CA ALA A 314 -38.54 -6.98 50.01
C ALA A 314 -37.48 -7.72 50.84
N SER A 315 -36.20 -7.63 50.45
CA SER A 315 -35.10 -8.12 51.27
C SER A 315 -34.74 -7.02 52.25
N THR A 316 -35.35 -7.11 53.43
CA THR A 316 -34.92 -6.39 54.64
C THR A 316 -33.54 -6.90 55.05
N GLY A 317 -32.48 -6.31 54.48
CA GLY A 317 -31.10 -6.62 54.85
C GLY A 317 -30.14 -6.01 53.85
N SER A 318 -29.47 -4.92 54.23
CA SER A 318 -28.46 -4.31 53.38
C SER A 318 -27.23 -5.25 53.34
N PRO A 319 -26.89 -5.87 52.20
CA PRO A 319 -25.81 -6.86 52.09
C PRO A 319 -24.43 -6.27 52.44
N LEU A 320 -24.33 -4.95 52.43
CA LEU A 320 -23.12 -4.21 52.79
C LEU A 320 -22.83 -4.29 54.30
N MET A 321 -23.86 -4.39 55.14
CA MET A 321 -23.67 -4.53 56.58
C MET A 321 -23.27 -5.95 56.98
N GLU A 322 -23.79 -6.99 56.31
CA GLU A 322 -23.35 -8.38 56.54
C GLU A 322 -21.91 -8.63 56.11
N PHE A 323 -21.45 -7.98 55.04
CA PHE A 323 -20.07 -8.14 54.58
C PHE A 323 -19.06 -7.45 55.52
N ILE A 324 -19.43 -6.28 56.08
CA ILE A 324 -18.60 -5.53 57.03
C ILE A 324 -18.52 -6.26 58.39
N THR A 325 -19.61 -6.85 58.87
CA THR A 325 -19.58 -7.62 60.12
C THR A 325 -18.78 -8.92 60.00
N ALA A 326 -18.75 -9.55 58.81
CA ALA A 326 -17.97 -10.75 58.57
C ALA A 326 -16.45 -10.50 58.47
N HIS A 327 -16.00 -9.28 58.17
CA HIS A 327 -14.58 -8.98 57.90
C HIS A 327 -14.11 -7.65 58.54
N PRO A 328 -14.09 -7.54 59.88
CA PRO A 328 -13.82 -6.29 60.59
C PRO A 328 -12.42 -5.71 60.32
N TYR A 329 -11.47 -6.53 59.87
CA TYR A 329 -10.11 -6.10 59.52
C TYR A 329 -10.02 -5.27 58.24
N LEU A 330 -11.08 -5.21 57.42
CA LEU A 330 -11.12 -4.41 56.19
C LEU A 330 -11.49 -2.93 56.41
N LEU A 331 -12.01 -2.58 57.59
CA LEU A 331 -12.38 -1.20 57.96
C LEU A 331 -11.25 -0.17 57.80
N PRO A 332 -10.02 -0.40 58.28
CA PRO A 332 -8.94 0.57 58.08
C PRO A 332 -8.55 0.74 56.61
N ALA A 333 -8.62 -0.33 55.79
CA ALA A 333 -8.33 -0.24 54.36
C ALA A 333 -9.39 0.57 53.60
N LEU A 334 -10.67 0.37 53.92
CA LEU A 334 -11.79 1.14 53.37
C LEU A 334 -11.71 2.63 53.73
N ALA A 335 -11.28 2.96 54.96
CA ALA A 335 -11.08 4.34 55.39
C ALA A 335 -9.96 5.03 54.59
N VAL A 336 -8.86 4.34 54.30
CA VAL A 336 -7.76 4.87 53.47
C VAL A 336 -8.23 5.12 52.03
N ILE A 337 -8.97 4.18 51.44
CA ILE A 337 -9.51 4.35 50.07
C ILE A 337 -10.46 5.55 49.99
N LEU A 338 -11.34 5.72 50.97
CA LEU A 338 -12.24 6.88 51.04
C LEU A 338 -11.47 8.19 51.22
N ALA A 339 -10.42 8.22 52.05
CA ALA A 339 -9.58 9.40 52.22
C ALA A 339 -8.87 9.80 50.91
N ILE A 340 -8.33 8.83 50.17
CA ILE A 340 -7.69 9.07 48.86
C ILE A 340 -8.71 9.61 47.85
N ALA A 341 -9.92 9.04 47.80
CA ALA A 341 -10.97 9.49 46.89
C ALA A 341 -11.41 10.94 47.17
N VAL A 342 -11.48 11.35 48.45
CA VAL A 342 -11.81 12.73 48.83
C VAL A 342 -10.69 13.69 48.43
N VAL A 343 -9.42 13.33 48.63
CA VAL A 343 -8.27 14.17 48.23
C VAL A 343 -8.24 14.37 46.71
N MET A 344 -8.45 13.30 45.93
CA MET A 344 -8.49 13.39 44.47
C MET A 344 -9.70 14.17 43.92
N SER A 345 -10.74 14.36 44.72
CA SER A 345 -11.92 15.14 44.31
C SER A 345 -11.78 16.64 44.61
N LEU A 346 -10.76 17.03 45.39
CA LEU A 346 -10.51 18.41 45.82
C LEU A 346 -9.35 19.09 45.06
N THR A 347 -8.65 18.35 44.20
CA THR A 347 -7.56 18.82 43.33
C THR A 347 -8.00 18.91 41.89
#